data_AF-A0A956K6L8-F1
#
_entry.id   AF-A0A956K6L8-F1
#
_cell.length_a   1.000
_cell.length_b   1.000
_cell.length_c   1.000
_cell.angle_alpha   90.00
_cell.angle_beta   90.00
_cell.angle_gamma   90.00
#
_symmetry.space_group_name_H-M   'P 1'
#
loop_
_entity.id
_entity.type
_entity.pdbx_description
1 polymer ?
#
loop_
_entity_poly.entity_id
_entity_poly.type
_entity_poly.pdbx_seq_one_letter_code
_entity_poly.pdbx_strand_id
1 'polypeptide(L)'
;AAGNESDHANNHSPARANGNNIYTVSAYDINDTWAYFSNYGMPPVDVGGPGYNILSTKNGGGTTTMSGTSMASPHVAGMLLAGGMGSDGFVIGAPNGEKHPIGAL
;
A
#
# COMPACT_ATOMS: atom_id res chain seq x y z
N ALA A 1 0.26 2.97 -6.07
CA ALA A 1 0.08 3.72 -4.81
C ALA A 1 -1.32 4.31 -4.75
N ALA A 2 -2.01 4.17 -3.62
CA ALA A 2 -3.36 4.70 -3.40
C ALA A 2 -3.39 6.24 -3.20
N GLY A 3 -2.30 6.83 -2.70
CA GLY A 3 -2.20 8.24 -2.30
C GLY A 3 -2.13 8.42 -0.78
N ASN A 4 -1.81 9.63 -0.32
CA ASN A 4 -1.42 9.93 1.06
C ASN A 4 -2.23 11.08 1.68
N GLU A 5 -3.51 11.18 1.33
CA GLU A 5 -4.40 12.29 1.70
C GLU A 5 -5.51 11.87 2.69
N SER A 6 -5.47 10.62 3.18
CA SER A 6 -6.54 10.03 3.99
C SER A 6 -7.92 10.14 3.32
N ASP A 7 -7.97 10.02 1.99
CA ASP A 7 -9.19 10.18 1.19
C ASP A 7 -9.52 8.89 0.43
N HIS A 8 -10.72 8.82 -0.14
CA HIS A 8 -11.11 7.73 -1.01
C HIS A 8 -10.28 7.75 -2.30
N ALA A 9 -9.54 6.67 -2.58
CA ALA A 9 -8.65 6.53 -3.74
C ALA A 9 -9.34 6.74 -5.11
N ASN A 10 -10.67 6.68 -5.20
CA ASN A 10 -11.44 7.05 -6.40
C ASN A 10 -11.28 8.52 -6.80
N ASN A 11 -10.90 9.39 -5.87
CA ASN A 11 -10.65 10.81 -6.12
C ASN A 11 -9.25 11.07 -6.69
N HIS A 12 -8.40 10.04 -6.78
CA HIS A 12 -6.98 10.18 -7.14
C HIS A 12 -6.65 9.43 -8.43
N SER A 13 -5.73 9.98 -9.21
CA SER A 13 -5.17 9.33 -10.42
C SER A 13 -3.68 9.10 -10.25
N PRO A 14 -3.14 7.94 -10.68
CA PRO A 14 -3.82 6.83 -11.34
C PRO A 14 -4.58 5.87 -10.39
N ALA A 15 -4.62 6.13 -9.09
CA ALA A 15 -5.16 5.21 -8.07
C ALA A 15 -6.58 4.70 -8.33
N ARG A 16 -7.47 5.47 -8.99
CA ARG A 16 -8.83 5.05 -9.37
C ARG A 16 -8.91 4.07 -10.54
N ALA A 17 -7.82 3.85 -11.27
CA ALA A 17 -7.83 2.93 -12.41
C ALA A 17 -7.93 1.49 -11.90
N ASN A 18 -8.83 0.71 -12.53
CA ASN A 18 -9.04 -0.70 -12.24
C ASN A 18 -8.85 -1.50 -13.53
N GLY A 19 -8.27 -2.69 -13.43
CA GLY A 19 -8.08 -3.58 -14.58
C GLY A 19 -7.07 -4.68 -14.31
N ASN A 20 -6.96 -5.61 -15.25
CA ASN A 20 -5.94 -6.65 -15.17
C ASN A 20 -4.55 -6.02 -15.08
N ASN A 21 -3.72 -6.57 -14.17
CA ASN A 21 -2.34 -6.15 -13.95
C ASN A 21 -2.18 -4.70 -13.43
N ILE A 22 -3.27 -4.08 -12.96
CA ILE A 22 -3.24 -2.82 -12.20
C ILE A 22 -3.41 -3.19 -10.72
N TYR A 23 -2.53 -2.69 -9.87
CA TYR A 23 -2.58 -2.89 -8.43
C TYR A 23 -2.46 -1.56 -7.70
N THR A 24 -3.54 -1.12 -7.07
CA THR A 24 -3.59 0.06 -6.22
C THR A 24 -3.31 -0.37 -4.78
N VAL A 25 -2.17 0.11 -4.27
CA VAL A 25 -1.61 -0.34 -2.99
C VAL A 25 -1.79 0.71 -1.91
N SER A 26 -2.47 0.35 -0.82
CA SER A 26 -2.56 1.14 0.43
C SER A 26 -1.37 0.85 1.36
N ALA A 27 -1.18 1.67 2.38
CA ALA A 27 -0.07 1.57 3.32
C ALA A 27 -0.53 1.17 4.73
N TYR A 28 0.22 0.28 5.35
CA TYR A 28 0.06 -0.10 6.77
C TYR A 28 1.41 -0.09 7.51
N ASP A 29 1.37 -0.18 8.85
CA ASP A 29 2.53 -0.20 9.75
C ASP A 29 2.91 -1.62 10.23
N ILE A 30 3.95 -1.74 11.06
CA ILE A 30 4.43 -3.05 11.53
C ILE A 30 3.39 -3.87 12.34
N ASN A 31 2.30 -3.25 12.80
CA ASN A 31 1.24 -3.91 13.56
C ASN A 31 0.01 -4.19 12.69
N ASP A 32 0.19 -4.25 11.37
CA ASP A 32 -0.88 -4.37 10.36
C ASP A 32 -1.94 -3.27 10.49
N THR A 33 -1.58 -2.13 11.08
CA THR A 33 -2.50 -1.01 11.30
C THR A 33 -2.43 -0.04 10.13
N TRP A 34 -3.59 0.43 9.69
CA TRP A 34 -3.70 1.39 8.59
C TRP A 34 -2.82 2.61 8.85
N ALA A 35 -1.95 2.94 7.89
CA ALA A 35 -1.15 4.15 7.99
C ALA A 35 -2.09 5.35 7.89
N TYR A 36 -2.08 6.25 8.87
CA TYR A 36 -3.09 7.31 9.02
C TYR A 36 -3.30 8.16 7.76
N PHE A 37 -2.26 8.34 6.94
CA PHE A 37 -2.29 9.11 5.69
C PHE A 37 -2.82 8.32 4.48
N SER A 38 -2.87 6.99 4.53
CA SER A 38 -3.14 6.18 3.34
C SER A 38 -4.57 6.40 2.83
N ASN A 39 -4.70 6.62 1.52
CA ASN A 39 -5.99 6.61 0.86
C ASN A 39 -6.61 5.21 0.86
N TYR A 40 -7.94 5.16 0.94
CA TYR A 40 -8.75 3.95 1.16
C TYR A 40 -9.78 3.71 0.05
N GLY A 41 -10.58 2.65 0.22
CA GLY A 41 -11.69 2.29 -0.67
C GLY A 41 -11.40 1.05 -1.49
N MET A 42 -12.29 0.05 -1.44
CA MET A 42 -12.13 -1.23 -2.14
C MET A 42 -13.39 -1.56 -2.95
N PRO A 43 -13.41 -1.31 -4.28
CA PRO A 43 -12.34 -0.72 -5.11
C PRO A 43 -12.12 0.80 -4.87
N PRO A 44 -10.94 1.36 -5.24
CA PRO A 44 -9.95 0.78 -6.15
C PRO A 44 -8.74 0.14 -5.48
N VAL A 45 -8.58 0.23 -4.15
CA VAL A 45 -7.44 -0.41 -3.46
C VAL A 45 -7.57 -1.92 -3.54
N ASP A 46 -6.56 -2.58 -4.10
CA ASP A 46 -6.54 -4.04 -4.26
C ASP A 46 -5.88 -4.74 -3.07
N VAL A 47 -4.87 -4.11 -2.47
CA VAL A 47 -4.01 -4.73 -1.46
C VAL A 47 -3.30 -3.69 -0.60
N GLY A 48 -3.01 -4.03 0.64
CA GLY A 48 -2.11 -3.27 1.52
C GLY A 48 -0.67 -3.75 1.40
N GLY A 49 0.29 -2.83 1.53
CA GLY A 49 1.71 -3.16 1.71
C GLY A 49 2.37 -2.34 2.83
N PRO A 50 3.56 -2.76 3.30
CA PRO A 50 4.31 -2.02 4.32
C PRO A 50 4.68 -0.63 3.81
N GLY A 51 4.13 0.42 4.44
CA GLY A 51 4.30 1.80 3.97
C GLY A 51 4.56 2.82 5.06
N TYR A 52 4.59 2.43 6.33
CA TYR A 52 4.87 3.32 7.45
C TYR A 52 6.23 3.00 8.08
N ASN A 53 7.10 4.00 8.22
CA ASN A 53 8.46 3.89 8.77
C ASN A 53 9.33 2.84 8.05
N ILE A 54 9.37 2.91 6.72
CA ILE A 54 10.12 1.98 5.88
C ILE A 54 11.54 2.49 5.67
N LEU A 55 12.53 1.68 6.07
CA LEU A 55 13.94 1.92 5.78
C LEU A 55 14.26 1.56 4.32
N SER A 56 14.87 2.47 3.57
CA SER A 56 15.28 2.24 2.19
C SER A 56 16.58 2.97 1.84
N THR A 57 17.16 2.65 0.68
CA THR A 57 18.35 3.32 0.15
C THR A 57 18.03 4.75 -0.26
N LYS A 58 18.98 5.67 -0.05
CA LYS A 58 18.87 7.08 -0.43
C LYS A 58 19.78 7.41 -1.61
N ASN A 59 19.34 8.31 -2.50
CA ASN A 59 20.21 8.91 -3.51
C ASN A 59 21.41 9.61 -2.86
N GLY A 60 22.60 9.39 -3.42
CA GLY A 60 23.87 9.86 -2.84
C GLY A 60 24.47 8.90 -1.80
N GLY A 61 23.87 7.73 -1.59
CA GLY A 61 24.37 6.69 -0.69
C GLY A 61 23.70 6.67 0.68
N GLY A 62 23.94 5.59 1.41
CA GLY A 62 23.34 5.35 2.73
C GLY A 62 21.85 5.01 2.66
N THR A 63 21.19 5.14 3.81
CA THR A 63 19.78 4.78 4.02
C THR A 63 18.97 5.92 4.61
N THR A 64 17.66 5.87 4.42
CA THR A 64 16.71 6.80 5.01
C THR A 64 15.40 6.07 5.33
N THR A 65 14.68 6.55 6.34
CA THR A 65 13.36 6.02 6.71
C THR A 65 12.30 6.98 6.19
N MET A 66 11.35 6.46 5.41
CA MET A 66 10.26 7.23 4.83
C MET A 66 8.93 6.51 5.00
N SER A 67 7.83 7.27 4.93
CA SER A 67 6.47 6.76 5.01
C SER A 67 5.66 7.24 3.80
N GLY A 68 4.85 6.35 3.23
CA GLY A 68 3.95 6.65 2.12
C GLY A 68 3.45 5.40 1.43
N THR A 69 2.33 5.50 0.72
CA THR A 69 1.88 4.47 -0.24
C THR A 69 2.90 4.27 -1.39
N SER A 70 3.80 5.24 -1.60
CA SER A 70 4.99 5.10 -2.45
C SER A 70 6.03 4.12 -1.91
N MET A 71 6.06 3.87 -0.59
CA MET A 71 6.91 2.86 0.03
C MET A 71 6.20 1.49 0.08
N ALA A 72 4.87 1.47 0.17
CA ALA A 72 4.09 0.24 0.08
C ALA A 72 4.11 -0.39 -1.33
N SER A 73 3.94 0.44 -2.37
CA SER A 73 3.87 -0.02 -3.77
C SER A 73 5.05 -0.90 -4.23
N PRO A 74 6.33 -0.57 -3.95
CA PRO A 74 7.46 -1.41 -4.37
C PRO A 74 7.53 -2.77 -3.65
N HIS A 75 7.00 -2.91 -2.43
CA HIS A 75 6.89 -4.23 -1.79
C HIS A 75 5.97 -5.15 -2.60
N VAL A 76 4.78 -4.66 -2.96
CA VAL A 76 3.81 -5.40 -3.79
C VAL A 76 4.38 -5.73 -5.17
N ALA A 77 5.07 -4.77 -5.80
CA ALA A 77 5.75 -5.03 -7.08
C ALA A 77 6.81 -6.14 -6.96
N GLY A 78 7.58 -6.15 -5.86
CA GLY A 78 8.56 -7.19 -5.57
C GLY A 78 7.91 -8.57 -5.38
N MET A 79 6.79 -8.66 -4.67
CA MET A 79 6.07 -9.92 -4.47
C MET A 79 5.53 -10.49 -5.80
N LEU A 80 4.90 -9.64 -6.61
CA LEU A 80 4.43 -10.02 -7.94
C LEU A 80 5.57 -10.53 -8.84
N LEU A 81 6.77 -9.94 -8.73
CA LEU A 81 7.95 -10.38 -9.48
C LEU A 81 8.50 -11.72 -8.96
N ALA A 82 8.45 -11.97 -7.66
CA ALA A 82 9.09 -13.13 -7.02
C ALA A 82 8.35 -14.47 -7.21
N GLY A 83 7.08 -14.45 -7.66
CA GLY A 83 6.32 -15.68 -7.90
C GLY A 83 4.80 -15.54 -7.86
N GLY A 84 4.29 -14.33 -7.61
CA GLY A 84 2.88 -14.05 -7.39
C GLY A 84 2.63 -13.57 -5.97
N MET A 85 1.45 -13.01 -5.75
CA MET A 85 1.07 -12.42 -4.47
C MET A 85 -0.16 -13.15 -3.92
N GLY A 86 -0.01 -13.76 -2.76
CA GLY A 86 -1.10 -14.25 -1.93
C GLY A 86 -1.59 -13.18 -0.95
N SER A 87 -2.37 -13.60 0.04
CA SER A 87 -2.80 -12.73 1.14
C SER A 87 -2.59 -13.37 2.50
N ASP A 88 -2.14 -12.58 3.48
CA ASP A 88 -1.99 -12.98 4.88
C ASP A 88 -2.81 -12.06 5.80
N GLY A 89 -4.11 -12.32 5.90
CA GLY A 89 -5.01 -11.53 6.74
C GLY A 89 -5.39 -10.17 6.14
N PHE A 90 -5.77 -9.24 7.03
CA PHE A 90 -6.32 -7.94 6.66
C PHE A 90 -5.74 -6.83 7.50
N VAL A 91 -5.52 -5.67 6.86
CA VAL A 91 -5.14 -4.44 7.54
C VAL A 91 -6.25 -4.00 8.50
N ILE A 92 -5.85 -3.58 9.69
CA ILE A 92 -6.74 -3.14 10.77
C ILE A 92 -6.90 -1.61 10.71
N GLY A 93 -8.12 -1.12 10.92
CA GLY A 93 -8.35 0.31 11.19
C GLY A 93 -8.40 1.22 9.96
N ALA A 94 -8.81 0.71 8.80
CA ALA A 94 -9.11 1.58 7.65
C ALA A 94 -10.20 2.62 8.03
N PRO A 95 -10.11 3.89 7.58
CA PRO A 95 -11.03 4.96 8.01
C PRO A 95 -12.51 4.71 7.72
N ASN A 96 -12.81 3.94 6.66
CA ASN A 96 -14.15 3.54 6.25
C ASN A 96 -14.59 2.18 6.83
N GLY A 97 -13.77 1.55 7.67
CA GLY A 97 -14.02 0.23 8.25
C GLY A 97 -13.84 -0.95 7.29
N GLU A 98 -13.36 -0.71 6.07
CA GLU A 98 -13.11 -1.79 5.10
C GLU A 98 -11.90 -2.64 5.50
N LYS A 99 -11.96 -3.92 5.14
CA LYS A 99 -10.87 -4.88 5.35
C LYS A 99 -10.07 -5.02 4.07
N HIS A 100 -8.90 -4.41 4.02
CA HIS A 100 -7.99 -4.52 2.88
C HIS A 100 -7.04 -5.70 3.09
N PRO A 101 -6.87 -6.61 2.12
CA PRO A 101 -5.98 -7.77 2.29
C PRO A 101 -4.53 -7.32 2.38
N ILE A 102 -3.73 -8.00 3.19
CA ILE A 102 -2.28 -7.79 3.25
C ILE A 102 -1.61 -8.65 2.18
N GLY A 103 -0.77 -8.05 1.33
CA GLY A 103 -0.01 -8.80 0.33
C GLY A 103 1.09 -9.65 0.96
N ALA A 104 1.17 -10.92 0.59
CA ALA A 104 2.15 -11.89 1.10
C ALA A 104 2.71 -12.79 -0.02
N LEU A 105 3.86 -13.43 0.26
CA LEU A 105 4.50 -14.45 -0.58
C LEU A 105 4.14 -15.86 -0.13
#